data_AF-W1IT43-F1
#
_entry.id   AF-W1IT43-F1
#
_cell.length_a   1.000
_cell.length_b   1.000
_cell.length_c   1.000
_cell.angle_alpha   90.00
_cell.angle_beta   90.00
_cell.angle_gamma   90.00
#
_symmetry.space_group_name_H-M   'P 1'
#
loop_
_entity.id
_entity.type
_entity.pdbx_description
1 polymer ?
#
loop_
_entity_poly.entity_id
_entity_poly.type
_entity_poly.pdbx_seq_one_letter_code
_entity_poly.pdbx_strand_id
1 'polypeptide(L)' 'MAEKKVKLTERSMRGYTGHLFMTGFKDGVTVSPVSQRKQERILSTVRSELVADTVKKPEPEKADDSGE' A
#
# COMPACT_ATOMS: atom_id res chain seq x y z
N MET A 1 3.15 -14.96 14.69
CA MET A 1 2.60 -13.62 14.35
C MET A 1 2.61 -13.52 12.83
N ALA A 2 1.47 -13.25 12.20
CA ALA A 2 1.32 -13.35 10.75
C ALA A 2 1.89 -12.13 10.03
N GLU A 3 2.72 -12.37 9.01
CA GLU A 3 3.16 -11.33 8.07
C GLU A 3 1.95 -10.82 7.29
N LYS A 4 1.77 -9.50 7.24
CA LYS A 4 0.65 -8.83 6.56
C LYS A 4 1.19 -7.80 5.58
N LYS A 5 0.38 -7.48 4.58
CA LYS A 5 0.68 -6.40 3.65
C LYS A 5 0.26 -5.06 4.24
N VAL A 6 0.94 -4.00 3.83
CA VAL A 6 0.62 -2.63 4.24
C VAL A 6 0.19 -1.85 3.01
N LYS A 7 -0.92 -1.10 3.13
CA LYS A 7 -1.40 -0.18 2.10
C LYS A 7 -1.26 1.25 2.59
N LEU A 8 -0.57 2.06 1.80
CA LEU A 8 -0.43 3.50 2.00
C LEU A 8 -1.71 4.19 1.53
N THR A 9 -2.30 4.97 2.42
CA THR A 9 -3.52 5.74 2.11
C THR A 9 -3.18 7.05 1.41
N GLU A 10 -2.01 7.63 1.70
CA GLU A 10 -1.52 8.86 1.06
C GLU A 10 -0.82 8.57 -0.27
N ARG A 11 -1.41 9.01 -1.39
CA ARG A 11 -0.87 8.81 -2.75
C ARG A 11 0.49 9.49 -2.95
N SER A 12 0.69 10.68 -2.39
CA SER A 12 1.92 11.48 -2.51
C SER A 12 3.15 10.78 -1.90
N MET A 13 2.94 9.97 -0.86
CA MET A 13 4.02 9.33 -0.12
C MET A 13 4.45 7.97 -0.70
N ARG A 14 3.76 7.46 -1.72
CA ARG A 14 3.97 6.09 -2.24
C ARG A 14 5.39 5.87 -2.79
N GLY A 15 5.91 6.82 -3.56
CA GLY A 15 7.27 6.74 -4.13
C GLY A 15 8.36 6.83 -3.04
N TYR A 16 8.19 7.76 -2.10
CA TYR A 16 9.18 8.01 -1.04
C TYR A 16 9.20 6.90 0.03
N THR A 17 8.03 6.39 0.40
CA THR A 17 7.89 5.36 1.45
C THR A 17 8.60 4.07 1.07
N GLY A 18 8.60 3.69 -0.21
CA GLY A 18 9.31 2.50 -0.67
C GLY A 18 10.82 2.59 -0.45
N HIS A 19 11.41 3.76 -0.70
CA HIS A 19 12.82 4.02 -0.43
C HIS A 19 13.12 4.08 1.07
N LEU A 20 12.27 4.76 1.85
CA LEU A 20 12.48 4.94 3.29
C LEU A 20 12.51 3.60 4.06
N PHE A 21 11.74 2.61 3.62
CA PHE A 21 11.64 1.31 4.28
C PHE A 21 12.30 0.16 3.52
N MET A 22 13.03 0.45 2.42
CA MET A 22 13.62 -0.56 1.54
C MET A 22 12.61 -1.67 1.20
N THR A 23 11.41 -1.25 0.81
CA THR A 23 10.27 -2.16 0.60
C THR A 23 9.59 -1.79 -0.71
N GLY A 24 9.35 -2.79 -1.56
CA GLY A 24 8.62 -2.58 -2.81
C GLY A 24 7.15 -2.30 -2.53
N PHE A 25 6.62 -1.23 -3.11
CA PHE A 25 5.19 -0.95 -3.16
C PHE A 25 4.71 -0.96 -4.60
N LYS A 26 3.55 -1.58 -4.85
CA LYS A 26 2.81 -1.52 -6.11
C LYS A 26 1.44 -0.95 -5.82
N ASP A 27 1.07 0.13 -6.49
CA ASP A 27 -0.19 0.87 -6.28
C ASP A 27 -0.42 1.31 -4.81
N GLY A 28 0.67 1.53 -4.07
CA GLY A 28 0.64 1.87 -2.65
C GLY A 28 0.49 0.68 -1.71
N VAL A 29 0.50 -0.56 -2.19
CA VAL A 29 0.48 -1.77 -1.36
C VAL A 29 1.84 -2.46 -1.39
N THR A 30 2.32 -2.99 -0.27
CA THR A 30 3.58 -3.76 -0.25
C THR A 30 3.48 -4.96 -1.18
N VAL A 31 4.51 -5.17 -2.01
CA VAL A 31 4.56 -6.28 -2.98
C VAL A 31 4.57 -7.64 -2.26
N SER A 32 5.31 -7.72 -1.16
CA SER A 32 5.34 -8.87 -0.27
C SER A 32 4.73 -8.52 1.10
N PRO A 33 4.29 -9.53 1.86
CA PRO A 33 4.08 -9.37 3.30
C PRO A 33 5.34 -8.84 3.96
N VAL A 34 5.17 -8.03 5.01
CA VAL A 34 6.28 -7.48 5.80
C VAL A 34 6.19 -7.98 7.23
N SER A 35 7.34 -8.07 7.91
CA SER A 35 7.38 -8.48 9.31
C SER A 35 6.67 -7.48 10.22
N GLN A 36 6.18 -7.95 11.36
CA GLN A 36 5.43 -7.11 12.32
C GLN A 36 6.19 -5.84 12.71
N ARG A 37 7.49 -5.94 13.00
CA ARG A 37 8.34 -4.79 13.33
C ARG A 37 8.37 -3.75 12.21
N LYS A 38 8.38 -4.20 10.95
CA LYS A 38 8.39 -3.30 9.78
C LYS A 38 7.00 -2.69 9.55
N GLN A 39 5.93 -3.46 9.77
CA GLN A 39 4.55 -2.95 9.76
C GLN A 39 4.37 -1.80 10.74
N GLU A 40 4.73 -2.00 12.01
CA GLU A 40 4.63 -0.99 13.08
C GLU A 40 5.43 0.28 12.75
N ARG A 41 6.60 0.13 12.13
CA ARG A 41 7.42 1.26 11.70
C ARG A 41 6.77 2.04 10.55
N ILE A 42 6.18 1.36 9.58
CA ILE A 42 5.48 2.01 8.47
C ILE A 42 4.23 2.74 9.01
N LEU A 43 3.41 2.06 9.81
CA LEU A 43 2.18 2.59 10.42
C LEU A 43 2.42 3.82 11.30
N SER A 44 3.55 3.88 12.01
CA SER A 44 3.91 5.03 12.85
C SER A 44 4.50 6.20 12.08
N THR A 45 5.02 5.97 10.87
CA THR A 45 5.69 7.02 10.08
C THR A 45 4.76 7.65 9.05
N VAL A 46 3.88 6.84 8.44
CA VAL A 46 2.98 7.28 7.37
C VAL A 46 1.58 6.74 7.57
N ARG A 47 0.58 7.50 7.13
CA ARG A 47 -0.80 7.03 7.15
C ARG A 47 -0.95 5.81 6.25
N SER A 48 -1.27 4.69 6.88
CA SER A 48 -1.31 3.38 6.24
C SER A 48 -2.23 2.43 7.01
N GLU A 49 -2.62 1.35 6.34
CA GLU A 49 -3.54 0.34 6.85
C GLU A 49 -2.96 -1.06 6.61
N LEU A 50 -3.25 -1.99 7.52
CA LEU A 50 -2.93 -3.39 7.34
C LEU A 50 -3.98 -4.05 6.43
N VAL A 51 -3.51 -4.69 5.37
CA VAL A 51 -4.37 -5.42 4.45
C VAL A 51 -4.09 -6.91 4.60
N ALA A 52 -5.14 -7.69 4.83
CA ALA A 52 -5.06 -9.14 4.73
C ALA A 52 -4.72 -9.52 3.28
N ASP A 53 -4.04 -10.66 3.05
CA ASP A 53 -3.52 -11.06 1.73
C ASP A 53 -4.61 -11.27 0.64
N THR A 54 -5.88 -11.03 0.98
CA THR A 54 -6.96 -10.80 0.02
C THR A 54 -6.75 -9.45 -0.67
N VAL A 55 -5.93 -9.47 -1.72
CA VAL A 55 -5.79 -8.39 -2.70
C VAL A 55 -7.19 -8.08 -3.27
N LYS A 56 -7.92 -7.15 -2.67
CA LYS A 56 -8.91 -6.39 -3.43
C LYS A 56 -8.11 -5.49 -4.36
N LYS A 57 -7.93 -6.00 -5.58
CA LYS A 57 -7.55 -5.26 -6.79
C LYS A 57 -8.17 -3.86 -6.69
N PRO A 58 -7.42 -2.76 -6.93
CA PRO A 58 -8.11 -1.51 -7.18
C PRO A 58 -9.04 -1.75 -8.37
N GLU A 59 -10.35 -1.66 -8.15
CA GLU A 59 -11.27 -1.51 -9.27
C GLU A 59 -10.75 -0.34 -10.10
N PRO A 60 -10.60 -0.51 -11.42
CA PRO A 60 -10.31 0.63 -12.27
C PRO A 60 -11.46 1.61 -12.08
N GLU A 61 -11.10 2.84 -11.69
CA GLU A 61 -11.99 3.99 -11.73
C GLU A 61 -12.71 3.96 -13.07
N LYS A 62 -14.04 3.95 -13.01
CA LYS A 62 -14.93 3.83 -14.17
C LYS A 62 -14.48 4.78 -15.27
N ALA A 63 -14.46 4.27 -16.49
CA ALA A 63 -14.61 5.10 -17.67
C ALA A 63 -15.94 5.85 -17.53
N ASP A 64 -15.88 7.15 -17.31
CA ASP A 64 -17.00 8.03 -17.64
C ASP A 64 -16.85 8.42 -19.11
N ASP A 65 -17.77 7.84 -19.87
CA ASP A 65 -18.12 8.08 -21.25
C ASP A 65 -18.68 9.50 -21.42
N SER A 66 -18.15 10.23 -22.39
CA SER A 66 -18.85 11.21 -23.25
C SER A 66 -17.77 11.79 -24.19
N GLY A 67 -17.75 11.52 -25.49
CA GLY A 67 -18.89 11.42 -26.38
C GLY A 67 -19.22 12.81 -26.90
N GLU A 68 -18.34 13.36 -27.76
CA GLU A 68 -18.63 14.50 -28.63
C GLU A 68 -17.99 14.28 -30.01
#